data_AF-A0A392MF29-F1
#
_entry.id   AF-A0A392MF29-F1
#
_cell.length_a   1.000
_cell.length_b   1.000
_cell.length_c   1.000
_cell.angle_alpha   90.00
_cell.angle_beta   90.00
_cell.angle_gamma   90.00
#
_symmetry.space_group_name_H-M   'P 1'
#
loop_
_entity.id
_entity.type
_entity.pdbx_description
1 polymer ?
#
loop_
_entity_poly.entity_id
_entity_poly.type
_entity_poly.pdbx_seq_one_letter_code
_entity_poly.pdbx_strand_id
1 'polypeptide(L)' 'FMKLRLDRVLSGSFEADSLEEALASNPANLEFDKPEKWVAPYPKYESGWWESFLLSGQKEVSS' A
#
# COMPACT_ATOMS: atom_id res chain seq x y z
N PHE A 1 7.99 -3.57 7.69
CA PHE A 1 8.46 -2.38 6.95
C PHE A 1 7.34 -1.38 6.71
N MET A 2 6.21 -1.79 6.10
CA MET A 2 5.06 -0.92 5.81
C MET A 2 4.57 -0.11 7.02
N LYS A 3 4.40 -0.76 8.19
CA LYS A 3 3.98 -0.09 9.44
C LYS A 3 4.91 1.05 9.90
N LEU A 4 6.21 0.99 9.60
CA LEU A 4 7.16 2.05 9.99
C LEU A 4 7.12 3.26 9.05
N ARG A 5 6.58 3.08 7.85
CA ARG A 5 6.49 4.12 6.81
C ARG A 5 5.09 4.72 6.71
N LEU A 6 4.09 3.98 7.16
CA LEU A 6 2.69 4.37 7.20
C LEU A 6 2.35 4.84 8.62
N ASP A 7 2.09 6.14 8.76
CA ASP A 7 1.99 6.80 10.07
C ASP A 7 0.77 6.31 10.89
N ARG A 8 -0.39 6.16 10.24
CA ARG A 8 -1.66 5.76 10.89
C ARG A 8 -2.25 4.51 10.26
N VAL A 9 -1.62 3.36 10.49
CA VAL A 9 -2.16 2.06 10.03
C VAL A 9 -2.30 1.06 11.17
N LEU A 10 -3.36 0.27 11.09
CA LEU A 10 -3.53 -0.93 11.90
C LEU A 10 -2.77 -2.08 11.24
N SER A 11 -2.09 -2.89 12.05
CA SER A 11 -1.37 -4.09 11.60
C SER A 11 -1.88 -5.29 12.37
N GLY A 12 -2.22 -6.37 11.68
CA GLY A 12 -2.65 -7.63 12.28
C GLY A 12 -2.32 -8.83 11.40
N SER A 13 -2.58 -10.03 11.92
CA SER A 13 -2.55 -11.29 11.18
C SER A 13 -3.86 -12.02 11.40
N PHE A 14 -4.31 -12.76 10.39
CA PHE A 14 -5.46 -13.65 10.48
C PHE A 14 -5.14 -14.89 9.64
N GLU A 15 -5.74 -16.02 10.01
CA GLU A 15 -5.68 -17.25 9.23
C GLU A 15 -6.87 -17.27 8.27
N ALA A 16 -6.68 -17.79 7.05
CA ALA A 16 -7.70 -17.90 6.02
C ALA A 16 -7.60 -19.27 5.34
N ASP A 17 -8.73 -19.82 4.90
CA ASP A 17 -8.78 -21.16 4.29
C ASP A 17 -8.34 -21.13 2.81
N SER A 18 -8.44 -19.97 2.15
CA SER A 18 -7.99 -19.78 0.76
C SER A 18 -7.46 -18.37 0.48
N LEU A 19 -6.72 -18.23 -0.63
CA LEU A 19 -6.20 -16.95 -1.10
C LEU A 19 -7.34 -16.03 -1.56
N GLU A 20 -8.36 -16.59 -2.19
CA GLU A 20 -9.54 -15.86 -2.65
C GLU A 20 -10.30 -15.22 -1.50
N GLU A 21 -10.41 -15.92 -0.36
CA GLU A 21 -11.00 -15.38 0.87
C GLU A 21 -10.11 -14.28 1.46
N ALA A 22 -8.81 -14.53 1.59
CA ALA A 22 -7.86 -13.58 2.17
C ALA A 22 -7.78 -12.25 1.40
N LEU A 23 -8.05 -12.29 0.08
CA LEU A 23 -8.01 -11.14 -0.82
C LEU A 23 -9.40 -10.61 -1.22
N ALA A 24 -10.48 -11.18 -0.66
CA ALA A 24 -11.84 -10.75 -0.98
C ALA A 24 -12.04 -9.27 -0.60
N SER A 25 -12.39 -8.45 -1.60
CA SER A 25 -12.61 -7.02 -1.42
C SER A 25 -14.09 -6.68 -1.64
N ASN A 26 -14.69 -5.99 -0.67
CA ASN A 26 -15.98 -5.33 -0.84
C ASN A 26 -15.73 -3.82 -0.93
N PRO A 27 -15.48 -3.27 -2.13
CA PRO A 27 -15.04 -1.89 -2.29
C PRO A 27 -16.18 -0.94 -1.89
N ALA A 28 -15.99 -0.24 -0.78
CA ALA A 28 -16.75 0.96 -0.48
C ALA A 28 -16.20 2.11 -1.34
N ASN A 29 -17.08 2.93 -1.92
CA ASN A 29 -16.61 4.15 -2.58
C ASN A 29 -16.13 5.14 -1.52
N LEU A 30 -14.82 5.26 -1.37
CA LEU A 30 -14.16 6.16 -0.42
C LEU A 30 -13.46 7.26 -1.20
N GLU A 31 -14.06 8.44 -1.22
CA GLU A 31 -13.47 9.65 -1.81
C GLU A 31 -12.62 10.34 -0.73
N PHE A 32 -11.32 10.47 -1.01
CA PHE A 32 -10.38 11.18 -0.13
C PHE A 32 -9.99 12.50 -0.76
N ASP A 33 -10.19 13.60 -0.03
CA ASP A 33 -9.75 14.91 -0.50
C ASP A 33 -8.22 14.95 -0.67
N LYS A 34 -7.78 15.44 -1.83
CA LYS A 34 -6.37 15.73 -2.07
C LYS A 34 -5.98 16.94 -1.22
N PRO A 35 -4.91 16.84 -0.40
CA PRO A 35 -4.46 17.96 0.41
C PRO A 35 -3.91 19.05 -0.51
N GLU A 36 -4.17 20.32 -0.19
CA GLU A 36 -3.66 21.47 -0.96
C GLU A 36 -2.12 21.49 -1.03
N LYS A 37 -1.46 20.96 0.00
CA LYS A 37 0.00 20.83 0.07
C LYS A 37 0.38 19.37 0.25
N TRP A 38 1.06 18.83 -0.76
CA TRP A 38 1.69 17.51 -0.70
C TRP A 38 3.20 17.68 -0.79
N VAL A 39 3.91 17.23 0.24
CA VAL A 39 5.36 17.44 0.39
C VAL A 39 6.16 16.14 0.26
N ALA A 40 5.47 15.00 0.08
CA ALA A 40 6.15 13.71 -0.03
C ALA A 40 6.64 13.50 -1.48
N PRO A 41 7.81 12.87 -1.68
CA PRO A 41 8.43 12.69 -3.00
C PRO A 41 7.77 11.58 -3.86
N TYR A 42 6.57 11.14 -3.50
CA TYR A 42 5.81 10.07 -4.16
C TYR A 42 4.34 10.49 -4.29
N PRO A 43 3.59 10.01 -5.29
CA PRO A 43 2.20 10.41 -5.49
C PRO A 43 1.30 9.97 -4.32
N LYS A 44 0.32 10.78 -3.94
CA LYS A 44 -0.59 10.45 -2.81
C LYS A 44 -1.70 9.52 -3.27
N TYR A 45 -1.75 8.30 -2.72
CA TYR A 45 -2.84 7.32 -2.92
C TYR A 45 -3.08 6.87 -4.38
N GLU A 46 -2.17 7.19 -5.30
CA GLU A 46 -2.25 6.70 -6.68
C GLU A 46 -1.62 5.31 -6.78
N SER A 47 -2.10 4.48 -7.71
CA SER A 47 -1.52 3.15 -7.93
C SER A 47 0.00 3.24 -8.09
N GLY A 48 0.74 2.40 -7.37
CA GLY A 48 2.20 2.39 -7.40
C GLY A 48 2.88 3.40 -6.45
N TRP A 49 2.14 4.19 -5.66
CA TRP A 49 2.76 5.15 -4.71
C TRP A 49 3.75 4.51 -3.72
N TRP A 50 3.56 3.22 -3.42
CA TRP A 50 4.42 2.46 -2.51
C TRP A 50 5.76 2.05 -3.13
N GLU A 51 5.93 2.16 -4.44
CA GLU A 51 7.16 1.75 -5.14
C GLU A 51 8.39 2.53 -4.66
N SER A 52 8.23 3.81 -4.31
CA SER A 52 9.31 4.63 -3.74
C SER A 52 9.84 4.11 -2.40
N PHE A 53 9.12 3.19 -1.75
CA PHE A 53 9.52 2.54 -0.51
C PHE A 53 10.13 1.15 -0.72
N LEU A 54 10.03 0.59 -1.93
CA LEU A 54 10.70 -0.66 -2.24
C LEU A 54 12.21 -0.44 -2.21
N LEU A 55 12.93 -1.34 -1.54
CA LEU A 55 14.39 -1.30 -1.50
C LEU A 55 14.90 -1.42 -2.94
N SER A 56 15.78 -0.50 -3.34
CA SER A 56 16.43 -0.46 -4.67
C SER A 56 17.28 -1.70 -5.02
N GLY A 57 17.28 -2.73 -4.16
CA GLY A 57 17.95 -4.01 -4.34
C GLY A 57 17.04 -5.19 -4.73
N GLN A 58 15.71 -5.02 -4.87
CA GLN A 58 14.82 -6.06 -5.42
C GLN A 58 14.43 -5.85 -6.88
N LYS A 59 15.28 -5.14 -7.65
CA LYS A 59 15.37 -5.33 -9.10
C LYS A 59 16.04 -6.68 -9.39
N GLU A 60 15.51 -7.78 -8.85
CA GLU A 60 15.94 -9.11 -9.24
C GLU A 60 15.11 -9.56 -10.45
N VAL A 61 15.80 -9.48 -11.60
CA VAL A 61 15.78 -10.46 -12.69
C VAL A 61 14.42 -11.07 -13.02
N SER A 62 13.76 -10.51 -14.03
CA SER A 62 13.07 -11.35 -15.01
C SER A 62 13.91 -11.31 -16.28
N SER A 63 14.61 -12.42 -16.53
CA SER A 63 15.15 -12.81 -17.83
C SER A 63 14.05 -12.97 -18.87
#